data_AF-A0AA41QPN5-F1
#
_entry.id   AF-A0AA41QPN5-F1
#
_cell.length_a   1.000
_cell.length_b   1.000
_cell.length_c   1.000
_cell.angle_alpha   90.00
_cell.angle_beta   90.00
_cell.angle_gamma   90.00
#
_symmetry.space_group_name_H-M   'P 1'
#
loop_
_entity.id
_entity.type
_entity.pdbx_description
1 polymer ?
#
loop_
_entity_poly.entity_id
_entity_poly.type
_entity_poly.pdbx_seq_one_letter_code
_entity_poly.pdbx_strand_id
1 'polypeptide(L)'
;MADEPTDPFLPHVKLTEYQRVIDQINALGQTFMSRFPNVEVQSWPFQREEAAAIVAAGNAATLEMAPFLATVCAVQYGEAEPADRLDQVKAKAALVNANGIAWTGMAAFANGLRARADDAIQAAATQNDVFAIVSGIISELEAFRTANGI
;
A
#
# COMPACT_ATOMS: atom_id res chain seq x y z
N MET A 1 -50.43 0.62 -3.39
CA MET A 1 -49.15 1.02 -2.79
C MET A 1 -48.61 2.13 -3.66
N ALA A 2 -48.51 3.35 -3.13
CA ALA A 2 -47.77 4.39 -3.84
C ALA A 2 -46.29 4.03 -3.71
N ASP A 3 -45.57 3.93 -4.83
CA ASP A 3 -44.11 3.91 -4.81
C ASP A 3 -43.65 5.15 -4.04
N GLU A 4 -42.80 4.95 -3.02
CA GLU A 4 -42.14 6.08 -2.38
C GLU A 4 -41.40 6.88 -3.46
N PRO A 5 -41.50 8.22 -3.45
CA PRO A 5 -40.75 9.04 -4.39
C PRO A 5 -39.26 8.77 -4.17
N THR A 6 -38.65 8.08 -5.13
CA THR A 6 -37.23 7.76 -5.13
C THR A 6 -36.49 9.07 -5.25
N ASP A 7 -35.65 9.39 -4.28
CA ASP A 7 -34.86 10.61 -4.28
C ASP A 7 -34.02 10.68 -5.57
N PRO A 8 -34.31 11.63 -6.49
CA PRO A 8 -33.67 11.67 -7.79
C PRO A 8 -32.19 12.06 -7.70
N PHE A 9 -31.75 12.62 -6.57
CA PHE A 9 -30.35 13.01 -6.35
C PHE A 9 -29.51 11.88 -5.75
N LEU A 10 -30.13 10.86 -5.17
CA LEU A 10 -29.42 9.76 -4.51
C LEU A 10 -28.39 9.07 -5.44
N PRO A 11 -28.69 8.75 -6.72
CA PRO A 11 -27.69 8.16 -7.61
C PRO A 11 -26.48 9.08 -7.84
N HIS A 12 -26.70 10.39 -7.94
CA HIS A 12 -25.62 11.36 -8.10
C HIS A 12 -24.73 11.40 -6.84
N VAL A 13 -25.36 11.48 -5.65
CA VAL A 13 -24.66 11.49 -4.37
C VAL A 13 -23.84 10.22 -4.18
N LYS A 14 -24.40 9.04 -4.48
CA LYS A 14 -23.66 7.76 -4.42
C LYS A 14 -22.40 7.79 -5.28
N LEU A 15 -22.51 8.26 -6.52
CA LEU A 15 -21.38 8.34 -7.44
C LEU A 15 -20.30 9.31 -6.95
N THR A 16 -20.68 10.54 -6.58
CA THR A 16 -19.71 11.57 -6.17
C THR A 16 -19.00 11.19 -4.88
N GLU A 17 -19.73 10.62 -3.92
CA GLU A 17 -19.15 10.24 -2.64
C GLU A 17 -18.30 8.96 -2.74
N TYR A 18 -18.68 8.01 -3.60
CA TYR A 18 -17.79 6.88 -3.91
C TYR A 18 -16.48 7.37 -4.52
N GLN A 19 -16.53 8.31 -5.47
CA GLN A 19 -15.31 8.88 -6.06
C GLN A 19 -14.44 9.58 -5.01
N ARG A 20 -15.04 10.33 -4.08
CA ARG A 20 -14.32 10.92 -2.94
C ARG A 20 -13.58 9.85 -2.13
N VAL A 21 -14.22 8.72 -1.83
CA VAL A 21 -13.57 7.60 -1.12
C VAL A 21 -12.39 7.08 -1.93
N ILE A 22 -12.54 6.89 -3.24
CA ILE A 22 -11.44 6.44 -4.11
C ILE A 22 -10.27 7.41 -4.10
N ASP A 23 -10.54 8.71 -4.17
CA ASP A 23 -9.49 9.73 -4.15
C ASP A 23 -8.71 9.74 -2.83
N GLN A 24 -9.39 9.53 -1.70
CA GLN A 24 -8.74 9.41 -0.39
C GLN A 24 -7.88 8.14 -0.28
N ILE A 25 -8.36 7.01 -0.80
CA ILE A 25 -7.59 5.76 -0.87
C ILE A 25 -6.35 5.94 -1.75
N ASN A 26 -6.48 6.61 -2.91
CA ASN A 26 -5.35 6.90 -3.78
C ASN A 26 -4.34 7.85 -3.11
N ALA A 27 -4.81 8.86 -2.37
CA ALA A 27 -3.97 9.76 -1.61
C ALA A 27 -3.19 9.04 -0.49
N LEU A 28 -3.81 8.07 0.18
CA LEU A 28 -3.11 7.18 1.12
C LEU A 28 -1.97 6.43 0.44
N GLY A 29 -2.26 5.84 -0.74
CA GLY A 29 -1.27 5.16 -1.57
C GLY A 29 -0.07 6.06 -1.87
N GLN A 30 -0.33 7.25 -2.40
CA GLN A 30 0.72 8.23 -2.73
C GLN A 30 1.52 8.69 -1.50
N THR A 31 0.85 8.92 -0.37
CA THR A 31 1.53 9.35 0.88
C THR A 31 2.50 8.28 1.36
N PHE A 32 2.12 7.00 1.31
CA PHE A 32 3.03 5.91 1.63
C PHE A 32 4.22 5.84 0.67
N MET A 33 3.97 5.94 -0.65
CA MET A 33 5.02 5.89 -1.67
C MET A 33 6.00 7.06 -1.55
N SER A 34 5.52 8.24 -1.12
CA SER A 34 6.35 9.44 -0.95
C SER A 34 7.44 9.33 0.12
N ARG A 35 7.36 8.30 0.99
CA ARG A 35 8.37 8.00 2.02
C ARG A 35 9.64 7.42 1.44
N PHE A 36 9.60 6.97 0.19
CA PHE A 36 10.69 6.28 -0.47
C PHE A 36 11.11 7.05 -1.71
N PRO A 37 12.41 7.06 -2.07
CA PRO A 37 12.85 7.58 -3.35
C PRO A 37 12.15 6.85 -4.50
N ASN A 38 11.67 7.57 -5.51
CA ASN A 38 10.95 6.98 -6.65
C ASN A 38 11.73 5.85 -7.36
N VAL A 39 13.06 5.94 -7.41
CA VAL A 39 13.93 4.91 -7.99
C VAL A 39 13.92 3.60 -7.20
N GLU A 40 13.75 3.68 -5.88
CA GLU A 40 13.63 2.51 -5.00
C GLU A 40 12.27 1.85 -5.16
N VAL A 41 11.21 2.66 -5.19
CA VAL A 41 9.84 2.24 -5.47
C VAL A 41 9.74 1.45 -6.78
N GLN A 42 10.29 1.97 -7.87
CA GLN A 42 10.20 1.37 -9.20
C GLN A 42 10.94 0.03 -9.29
N SER A 43 11.93 -0.19 -8.42
CA SER A 43 12.74 -1.41 -8.43
C SER A 43 12.27 -2.46 -7.42
N TRP A 44 11.28 -2.17 -6.57
CA TRP A 44 10.72 -3.12 -5.60
C TRP A 44 10.26 -4.46 -6.18
N PRO A 45 9.63 -4.54 -7.37
CA PRO A 45 9.25 -5.84 -7.93
C PRO A 45 10.45 -6.78 -8.12
N PHE A 46 11.58 -6.23 -8.57
CA PHE A 46 12.82 -6.98 -8.78
C PHE A 46 13.55 -7.27 -7.46
N GLN A 47 13.59 -6.28 -6.55
CA GLN A 47 14.27 -6.42 -5.27
C GLN A 47 13.53 -7.38 -4.32
N ARG A 48 12.20 -7.52 -4.41
CA ARG A 48 11.41 -8.30 -3.46
C ARG A 48 11.73 -9.79 -3.47
N GLU A 49 11.89 -10.38 -4.64
CA GLU A 49 12.17 -11.83 -4.77
C GLU A 49 13.55 -12.17 -4.20
N GLU A 50 14.57 -11.39 -4.58
CA GLU A 50 15.92 -11.52 -4.05
C GLU A 50 15.96 -11.24 -2.53
N ALA A 51 15.26 -10.20 -2.07
CA ALA A 51 15.17 -9.87 -0.65
C ALA A 51 14.54 -11.00 0.16
N ALA A 52 13.45 -11.58 -0.33
CA ALA A 52 12.80 -12.71 0.31
C ALA A 52 13.72 -13.94 0.37
N ALA A 53 14.48 -14.21 -0.69
CA ALA A 53 15.44 -15.31 -0.74
C ALA A 53 16.58 -15.12 0.27
N ILE A 54 17.16 -13.91 0.36
CA ILE A 54 18.22 -13.58 1.32
C ILE A 54 17.71 -13.69 2.76
N VAL A 55 16.52 -13.15 3.05
CA VAL A 55 15.91 -13.22 4.39
C VAL A 55 15.62 -14.66 4.79
N ALA A 56 15.10 -15.49 3.87
CA ALA A 56 14.84 -16.90 4.12
C ALA A 56 16.11 -17.71 4.36
N ALA A 57 17.20 -17.40 3.65
CA ALA A 57 18.48 -18.08 3.79
C ALA A 57 19.25 -17.69 5.07
N GLY A 58 19.04 -16.47 5.57
CA GLY A 58 19.66 -15.98 6.81
C GLY A 58 21.18 -16.09 6.79
N ASN A 59 21.74 -16.92 7.67
CA ASN A 59 23.19 -17.13 7.74
C ASN A 59 23.77 -17.85 6.51
N ALA A 60 22.96 -18.62 5.79
CA ALA A 60 23.38 -19.32 4.57
C ALA A 60 23.29 -18.46 3.31
N ALA A 61 22.87 -17.19 3.43
CA ALA A 61 22.74 -16.30 2.28
C ALA A 61 24.10 -16.05 1.61
N THR A 62 24.10 -16.01 0.27
CA THR A 62 25.27 -15.68 -0.56
C THR A 62 24.95 -14.53 -1.52
N LEU A 63 25.98 -13.88 -2.07
CA LEU A 63 25.81 -12.80 -3.04
C LEU A 63 25.11 -13.26 -4.33
N GLU A 64 25.27 -14.54 -4.70
CA GLU A 64 24.67 -15.12 -5.91
C GLU A 64 23.15 -15.22 -5.82
N MET A 65 22.59 -15.22 -4.62
CA MET A 65 21.14 -15.27 -4.40
C MET A 65 20.45 -13.93 -4.69
N ALA A 66 21.21 -12.83 -4.73
CA ALA A 66 20.67 -11.48 -4.89
C ALA A 66 21.59 -10.56 -5.72
N PRO A 67 21.84 -10.91 -7.00
CA PRO A 67 22.74 -10.15 -7.87
C PRO A 67 22.26 -8.71 -8.13
N PHE A 68 20.96 -8.47 -8.18
CA PHE A 68 20.43 -7.11 -8.35
C PHE A 68 20.65 -6.28 -7.09
N LEU A 69 20.36 -6.81 -5.89
CA LEU A 69 20.64 -6.12 -4.63
C LEU A 69 22.14 -5.86 -4.43
N ALA A 70 23.01 -6.79 -4.85
CA ALA A 70 24.45 -6.57 -4.81
C ALA A 70 24.87 -5.39 -5.70
N THR A 71 24.27 -5.27 -6.88
CA THR A 71 24.49 -4.14 -7.80
C THR A 71 23.99 -2.83 -7.20
N VAL A 72 22.80 -2.83 -6.59
CA VAL A 72 22.25 -1.65 -5.88
C VAL A 72 23.18 -1.21 -4.76
N CYS A 73 23.68 -2.15 -3.94
CA CYS A 73 24.61 -1.84 -2.87
C CYS A 73 25.93 -1.29 -3.42
N ALA A 74 26.43 -1.81 -4.55
CA ALA A 74 27.66 -1.32 -5.17
C ALA A 74 27.53 0.13 -5.64
N VAL A 75 26.39 0.48 -6.24
CA VAL A 75 26.09 1.86 -6.63
C VAL A 75 25.93 2.78 -5.42
N GLN A 76 25.29 2.29 -4.35
CA GLN A 76 24.97 3.10 -3.17
C GLN A 76 26.15 3.32 -2.23
N TYR A 77 26.97 2.30 -2.00
CA TYR A 77 28.03 2.29 -0.97
C TYR A 77 29.45 2.29 -1.56
N GLY A 78 29.60 2.16 -2.89
CA GLY A 78 30.90 2.04 -3.53
C GLY A 78 31.51 0.65 -3.39
N GLU A 79 32.82 0.54 -3.63
CA GLU A 79 33.57 -0.72 -3.58
C GLU A 79 33.62 -1.29 -2.15
N ALA A 80 33.50 -2.61 -2.03
CA ALA A 80 33.50 -3.32 -0.76
C ALA A 80 33.99 -4.75 -0.96
N GLU A 81 34.67 -5.30 0.04
CA GLU A 81 35.04 -6.72 0.07
C GLU A 81 33.79 -7.61 0.05
N PRO A 82 33.88 -8.87 -0.43
CA PRO A 82 32.71 -9.74 -0.58
C PRO A 82 31.91 -9.97 0.73
N ALA A 83 32.60 -10.04 1.87
CA ALA A 83 31.95 -10.20 3.17
C ALA A 83 31.13 -8.95 3.56
N ASP A 84 31.73 -7.76 3.44
CA ASP A 84 31.06 -6.49 3.72
C ASP A 84 29.90 -6.25 2.75
N ARG A 85 30.07 -6.63 1.47
CA ARG A 85 28.99 -6.57 0.48
C ARG A 85 27.82 -7.45 0.88
N LEU A 86 28.07 -8.66 1.36
CA LEU A 86 27.02 -9.59 1.77
C LEU A 86 26.23 -9.04 2.95
N ASP A 87 26.90 -8.39 3.91
CA ASP A 87 26.23 -7.76 5.04
C ASP A 87 25.37 -6.56 4.60
N GLN A 88 25.86 -5.74 3.66
CA GLN A 88 25.06 -4.67 3.04
C GLN A 88 23.83 -5.23 2.30
N VAL A 89 23.99 -6.32 1.55
CA VAL A 89 22.89 -6.98 0.84
C VAL A 89 21.86 -7.54 1.82
N LYS A 90 22.29 -8.19 2.91
CA LYS A 90 21.40 -8.67 3.98
C LYS A 90 20.62 -7.53 4.63
N ALA A 91 21.29 -6.41 4.94
CA ALA A 91 20.64 -5.24 5.51
C ALA A 91 19.62 -4.64 4.53
N LYS A 92 19.98 -4.49 3.25
CA LYS A 92 19.07 -3.98 2.22
C LYS A 92 17.89 -4.92 1.98
N ALA A 93 18.12 -6.23 1.93
CA ALA A 93 17.09 -7.25 1.80
C ALA A 93 16.08 -7.18 2.95
N ALA A 94 16.55 -7.03 4.20
CA ALA A 94 15.66 -6.86 5.35
C ALA A 94 14.77 -5.61 5.21
N LEU A 95 15.33 -4.48 4.77
CA LEU A 95 14.57 -3.25 4.53
C LEU A 95 13.54 -3.40 3.40
N VAL A 96 13.95 -3.95 2.26
CA VAL A 96 13.06 -4.19 1.12
C VAL A 96 11.92 -5.13 1.50
N ASN A 97 12.21 -6.19 2.23
CA ASN A 97 11.20 -7.15 2.68
C ASN A 97 10.20 -6.49 3.63
N ALA A 98 10.68 -5.72 4.61
CA ALA A 98 9.81 -4.97 5.54
C ALA A 98 8.90 -3.97 4.79
N ASN A 99 9.46 -3.20 3.85
CA ASN A 99 8.69 -2.27 3.01
C ASN A 99 7.68 -3.00 2.13
N GLY A 100 8.06 -4.14 1.56
CA GLY A 100 7.17 -4.99 0.75
C GLY A 100 5.98 -5.54 1.53
N ILE A 101 6.19 -5.94 2.80
CA ILE A 101 5.13 -6.38 3.71
C ILE A 101 4.21 -5.19 4.04
N ALA A 102 4.77 -4.04 4.40
CA ALA A 102 3.99 -2.84 4.72
C ALA A 102 3.12 -2.38 3.53
N TRP A 103 3.68 -2.37 2.32
CA TRP A 103 2.93 -2.08 1.09
C TRP A 103 1.82 -3.08 0.84
N THR A 104 2.10 -4.37 1.02
CA THR A 104 1.10 -5.43 0.81
C THR A 104 -0.06 -5.32 1.82
N GLY A 105 0.26 -5.00 3.08
CA GLY A 105 -0.74 -4.72 4.12
C GLY A 105 -1.61 -3.51 3.78
N MET A 106 -1.01 -2.41 3.32
CA MET A 106 -1.76 -1.22 2.91
C MET A 106 -2.60 -1.47 1.66
N ALA A 107 -2.08 -2.17 0.65
CA ALA A 107 -2.82 -2.53 -0.55
C ALA A 107 -4.04 -3.43 -0.22
N ALA A 108 -3.86 -4.40 0.68
CA ALA A 108 -4.96 -5.25 1.15
C ALA A 108 -6.03 -4.43 1.90
N PHE A 109 -5.62 -3.53 2.80
CA PHE A 109 -6.54 -2.61 3.48
C PHE A 109 -7.31 -1.74 2.50
N ALA A 110 -6.62 -1.08 1.58
CA ALA A 110 -7.20 -0.19 0.57
C ALA A 110 -8.22 -0.91 -0.33
N ASN A 111 -7.88 -2.10 -0.81
CA ASN A 111 -8.78 -2.89 -1.66
C ASN A 111 -10.00 -3.39 -0.87
N GLY A 112 -9.81 -3.82 0.37
CA GLY A 112 -10.91 -4.22 1.25
C GLY A 112 -11.84 -3.06 1.57
N LEU A 113 -11.28 -1.88 1.88
CA LEU A 113 -12.05 -0.67 2.16
C LEU A 113 -12.83 -0.22 0.92
N ARG A 114 -12.22 -0.27 -0.27
CA ARG A 114 -12.87 0.04 -1.54
C ARG A 114 -14.07 -0.86 -1.83
N ALA A 115 -13.93 -2.16 -1.64
CA ALA A 115 -15.02 -3.11 -1.85
C ALA A 115 -16.18 -2.86 -0.88
N ARG A 116 -15.88 -2.72 0.42
CA ARG A 116 -16.91 -2.42 1.43
C ARG A 116 -17.60 -1.07 1.19
N ALA A 117 -16.86 -0.07 0.74
CA ALA A 117 -17.40 1.24 0.41
C ALA A 117 -18.38 1.16 -0.75
N ASP A 118 -18.04 0.44 -1.82
CA ASP A 118 -18.93 0.25 -2.97
C ASP A 118 -20.22 -0.45 -2.53
N ASP A 119 -20.10 -1.61 -1.88
CA ASP A 119 -21.26 -2.39 -1.42
C ASP A 119 -22.19 -1.57 -0.51
N ALA A 120 -21.63 -0.86 0.47
CA ALA A 120 -22.40 -0.07 1.43
C ALA A 120 -23.08 1.14 0.76
N ILE A 121 -22.37 1.87 -0.11
CA ILE A 121 -22.92 3.03 -0.81
C ILE A 121 -24.02 2.59 -1.80
N GLN A 122 -23.85 1.47 -2.49
CA GLN A 122 -24.89 0.94 -3.36
C GLN A 122 -26.15 0.52 -2.59
N ALA A 123 -25.97 -0.07 -1.40
CA ALA A 123 -27.07 -0.49 -0.53
C ALA A 123 -27.78 0.68 0.19
N ALA A 124 -27.19 1.87 0.25
CA ALA A 124 -27.76 3.03 0.94
C ALA A 124 -29.12 3.45 0.34
N ALA A 125 -30.11 3.66 1.21
CA ALA A 125 -31.48 4.01 0.80
C ALA A 125 -31.69 5.54 0.75
N THR A 126 -30.88 6.30 1.48
CA THR A 126 -31.00 7.76 1.57
C THR A 126 -29.64 8.46 1.41
N GLN A 127 -29.65 9.77 1.12
CA GLN A 127 -28.42 10.57 1.09
C GLN A 127 -27.72 10.58 2.45
N ASN A 128 -28.49 10.64 3.54
CA ASN A 128 -27.94 10.62 4.90
C ASN A 128 -27.19 9.32 5.19
N ASP A 129 -27.68 8.18 4.70
CA ASP A 129 -26.98 6.90 4.83
C ASP A 129 -25.64 6.94 4.09
N VAL A 130 -25.63 7.48 2.86
CA VAL A 130 -24.38 7.64 2.08
C VAL A 130 -23.37 8.50 2.85
N PHE A 131 -23.78 9.65 3.39
CA PHE A 131 -22.88 10.51 4.15
C PHE A 131 -22.37 9.85 5.44
N ALA A 132 -23.22 9.10 6.15
CA ALA A 132 -22.81 8.35 7.34
C ALA A 132 -21.79 7.26 7.00
N ILE A 133 -22.01 6.51 5.91
CA ILE A 133 -21.09 5.49 5.41
C ILE A 133 -19.73 6.10 5.05
N VAL A 134 -19.74 7.20 4.29
CA VAL A 134 -18.51 7.88 3.84
C VAL A 134 -17.74 8.45 5.04
N SER A 135 -18.42 9.06 6.01
CA SER A 135 -17.79 9.54 7.24
C SER A 135 -17.14 8.41 8.03
N GLY A 136 -17.80 7.25 8.12
CA GLY A 136 -17.23 6.05 8.76
C GLY A 136 -15.99 5.53 8.03
N ILE A 137 -16.03 5.44 6.70
CA ILE A 137 -14.90 5.01 5.86
C ILE A 137 -13.70 5.95 6.00
N ILE A 138 -13.93 7.27 5.98
CA ILE A 138 -12.87 8.27 6.15
C ILE A 138 -12.26 8.13 7.55
N SER A 139 -13.08 7.94 8.58
CA SER A 139 -12.59 7.72 9.94
C SER A 139 -11.75 6.45 10.06
N GLU A 140 -12.15 5.36 9.39
CA GLU A 140 -11.37 4.11 9.33
C GLU A 140 -10.02 4.34 8.62
N LEU A 141 -10.01 5.09 7.52
CA LEU A 141 -8.81 5.44 6.77
C LEU A 141 -7.86 6.30 7.61
N GLU A 142 -8.36 7.29 8.34
CA GLU A 142 -7.56 8.12 9.26
C GLU A 142 -7.01 7.33 10.44
N ALA A 143 -7.79 6.39 11.00
CA ALA A 143 -7.32 5.48 12.03
C ALA A 143 -6.18 4.59 11.52
N PHE A 144 -6.32 4.04 10.30
CA PHE A 144 -5.26 3.26 9.66
C PHE A 144 -4.00 4.10 9.44
N ARG A 145 -4.14 5.34 8.95
CA ARG A 145 -3.01 6.27 8.79
C ARG A 145 -2.28 6.49 10.10
N THR A 146 -3.02 6.83 11.15
CA THR A 146 -2.45 7.10 12.47
C THR A 146 -1.72 5.88 13.03
N ALA A 147 -2.33 4.69 12.94
CA ALA A 147 -1.75 3.45 13.44
C ALA A 147 -0.46 3.03 12.72
N ASN A 148 -0.33 3.37 11.43
CA ASN A 148 0.85 3.06 10.61
C ASN A 148 1.79 4.27 10.46
N GLY A 149 1.50 5.35 11.20
CA GLY A 149 2.23 6.61 11.14
C GLY A 149 2.33 7.19 9.74
N ILE A 150 1.26 7.13 8.92
CA ILE A 150 1.15 7.60 7.52
C ILE A 150 0.77 9.06 7.36
#